data_AF-A0A1Q6XIX6-F1
#
_entry.id   AF-A0A1Q6XIX6-F1
#
_cell.length_a   1.000
_cell.length_b   1.000
_cell.length_c   1.000
_cell.angle_alpha   90.00
_cell.angle_beta   90.00
_cell.angle_gamma   90.00
#
_symmetry.space_group_name_H-M   'P 1'
#
loop_
_entity.id
_entity.type
_entity.pdbx_description
1 polymer ?
#
loop_
_entity_poly.entity_id
_entity_poly.type
_entity_poly.pdbx_seq_one_letter_code
_entity_poly.pdbx_strand_id
1 'polypeptide(L)'
;MASGAIAVDLESAAIARAAHVVGVPFLLVRAVSDRADEDLPMDFNLWLGPWGRVRGVAHLLRRPSIIRSLLRMRRYVEYGSQNLARFFAALVASLDRTWAPACPSPVAMGTR
;
A
#
# COMPACT_ATOMS: atom_id res chain seq x y z
N MET A 1 -11.86 19.81 -6.33
CA MET A 1 -10.54 20.06 -5.72
C MET A 1 -9.81 18.73 -5.62
N ALA A 2 -8.60 18.62 -6.14
CA ALA A 2 -7.75 17.43 -5.99
C ALA A 2 -6.85 17.63 -4.75
N SER A 3 -6.64 16.59 -3.96
CA SER A 3 -5.88 16.66 -2.69
C SER A 3 -4.37 16.91 -2.87
N GLY A 4 -3.84 16.81 -4.09
CA GLY A 4 -2.40 16.86 -4.36
C GLY A 4 -1.64 15.59 -3.94
N ALA A 5 -2.33 14.57 -3.43
CA ALA A 5 -1.72 13.30 -3.06
C ALA A 5 -1.26 12.52 -4.29
N ILE A 6 -0.06 11.93 -4.22
CA ILE A 6 0.51 11.08 -5.28
C ILE A 6 0.25 9.58 -5.07
N ALA A 7 -0.16 9.19 -3.87
CA ALA A 7 -0.51 7.83 -3.47
C ALA A 7 -1.42 7.85 -2.22
N VAL A 8 -2.13 6.76 -1.97
CA VAL A 8 -2.99 6.58 -0.78
C VAL A 8 -2.74 5.22 -0.15
N ASP A 9 -2.73 5.17 1.18
CA ASP A 9 -2.81 3.96 1.96
C ASP A 9 -3.59 4.18 3.27
N LEU A 10 -3.70 3.14 4.10
CA LEU A 10 -4.55 3.17 5.29
C LEU A 10 -3.76 3.35 6.60
N GLU A 11 -2.46 3.03 6.62
CA GLU A 11 -1.69 2.94 7.86
C GLU A 11 -0.57 3.98 7.97
N SER A 12 0.02 4.45 6.86
CA SER A 12 1.27 5.22 6.92
C SER A 12 1.15 6.54 7.68
N ALA A 13 0.03 7.25 7.53
CA ALA A 13 -0.20 8.51 8.24
C ALA A 13 -0.21 8.32 9.77
N ALA A 14 -0.79 7.21 10.24
CA ALA A 14 -0.82 6.87 11.67
C ALA A 14 0.58 6.51 12.18
N ILE A 15 1.34 5.72 11.42
CA ILE A 15 2.71 5.33 11.78
C ILE A 15 3.65 6.55 11.81
N ALA A 16 3.59 7.41 10.80
CA ALA A 16 4.39 8.63 10.73
C ALA A 16 4.12 9.55 11.93
N ARG A 17 2.84 9.70 12.31
CA ARG A 17 2.45 10.46 13.49
C ARG A 17 3.02 9.85 14.77
N ALA A 18 2.94 8.53 14.92
CA ALA A 18 3.50 7.84 16.08
C ALA A 18 5.02 8.04 16.19
N ALA A 19 5.76 7.89 15.08
CA ALA A 19 7.20 8.11 15.03
C ALA A 19 7.59 9.56 15.36
N HIS A 20 6.82 10.53 14.85
CA HIS A 20 7.03 11.95 15.14
C HIS A 20 6.87 12.26 16.64
N VAL A 21 5.84 11.72 17.29
CA VAL A 21 5.59 11.93 18.73
C VAL A 21 6.73 11.43 19.60
N VAL A 22 7.39 10.33 19.22
CA VAL A 22 8.52 9.75 19.97
C VAL A 22 9.89 10.22 19.48
N GLY A 23 9.95 11.15 18.52
CA GLY A 23 11.20 11.71 18.00
C GLY A 23 12.07 10.73 17.21
N VAL A 24 11.49 9.67 16.64
CA VAL A 24 12.22 8.66 15.87
C VAL A 24 12.24 9.04 14.38
N PRO A 25 13.42 9.06 13.73
CA PRO A 25 13.54 9.18 12.27
C PRO A 25 12.62 8.21 11.51
N PHE A 26 11.83 8.72 10.56
CA PHE A 26 10.85 7.92 9.82
C PHE A 26 11.06 8.03 8.31
N LEU A 27 11.12 6.89 7.63
CA LEU A 27 11.13 6.75 6.18
C LEU A 27 10.02 5.79 5.76
N LEU A 28 9.15 6.24 4.85
CA LEU A 28 8.13 5.41 4.24
C LEU A 28 8.48 5.11 2.79
N VAL A 29 8.40 3.83 2.42
CA VAL A 29 8.51 3.39 1.03
C VAL A 29 7.32 2.49 0.72
N ARG A 30 6.57 2.83 -0.33
CA ARG A 30 5.39 2.08 -0.78
C ARG A 30 5.59 1.61 -2.22
N ALA A 31 5.31 0.34 -2.48
CA ALA A 31 5.10 -0.15 -3.83
C ALA A 31 3.63 0.06 -4.21
N VAL A 32 3.38 0.68 -5.37
CA VAL A 32 2.02 0.91 -5.88
C VAL A 32 1.51 -0.37 -6.54
N SER A 33 0.44 -0.96 -6.01
CA SER A 33 -0.16 -2.21 -6.49
C SER A 33 -1.16 -2.03 -7.63
N ASP A 34 -1.82 -0.88 -7.65
CA ASP A 34 -2.94 -0.53 -8.53
C ASP A 34 -2.94 0.99 -8.75
N ARG A 35 -3.47 1.40 -9.90
CA ARG A 35 -3.54 2.82 -10.28
C ARG A 35 -4.86 3.44 -9.86
N ALA A 36 -4.89 4.75 -9.70
CA ALA A 36 -6.11 5.49 -9.37
C ALA A 36 -7.22 5.36 -10.44
N ASP A 37 -6.87 5.03 -11.68
CA ASP A 37 -7.76 4.79 -12.81
C ASP A 37 -8.13 3.31 -13.01
N GLU A 38 -7.67 2.42 -12.13
CA GLU A 38 -7.96 0.98 -12.19
C GLU A 38 -8.99 0.58 -11.13
N ASP A 39 -10.06 -0.07 -11.57
CA ASP A 39 -11.00 -0.69 -10.64
C ASP A 39 -10.43 -1.98 -10.04
N LEU A 40 -10.78 -2.23 -8.78
CA LEU A 40 -10.51 -3.51 -8.14
C LEU A 40 -11.23 -4.65 -8.88
N PRO A 41 -10.60 -5.83 -8.99
CA PRO A 41 -11.13 -6.93 -9.80
C PRO A 41 -12.45 -7.52 -9.26
N MET A 42 -12.79 -7.21 -8.02
CA MET A 42 -14.07 -7.56 -7.40
C MET A 42 -14.37 -6.65 -6.21
N ASP A 43 -15.63 -6.64 -5.79
CA ASP A 43 -16.05 -6.01 -4.54
C ASP A 43 -15.59 -6.85 -3.33
N PHE A 44 -14.52 -6.41 -2.66
CA PHE A 44 -14.01 -7.06 -1.47
C PHE A 44 -14.96 -6.96 -0.26
N ASN A 45 -15.90 -6.00 -0.27
CA ASN A 45 -16.87 -5.87 0.83
C ASN A 45 -17.78 -7.10 0.93
N LEU A 46 -17.98 -7.82 -0.19
CA LEU A 46 -18.71 -9.09 -0.20
C LEU A 46 -18.09 -10.12 0.74
N TRP A 47 -16.79 -10.04 1.04
CA TRP A 47 -16.08 -11.00 1.88
C TRP A 47 -16.08 -10.66 3.37
N LEU A 48 -16.37 -9.41 3.74
CA LEU A 48 -16.26 -8.91 5.12
C LEU A 48 -17.46 -9.28 6.00
N GLY A 49 -18.56 -9.77 5.41
CA GLY A 49 -19.77 -10.17 6.15
C GLY A 49 -19.74 -11.62 6.67
N PRO A 50 -20.65 -12.00 7.58
CA PRO A 50 -20.75 -13.36 8.14
C PRO A 50 -20.88 -14.47 7.08
N TRP A 51 -21.55 -14.17 5.97
CA TRP A 51 -21.74 -15.08 4.82
C TRP A 51 -20.80 -14.77 3.65
N GLY A 52 -19.75 -13.98 3.90
CA GLY A 52 -18.97 -13.34 2.85
C GLY A 52 -18.20 -14.32 1.97
N ARG A 53 -17.71 -15.42 2.55
CA ARG A 53 -17.06 -16.50 1.79
C ARG A 53 -17.99 -17.14 0.77
N VAL A 54 -19.23 -17.44 1.16
CA VAL A 54 -20.21 -18.08 0.27
C VAL A 54 -20.58 -17.12 -0.88
N ARG A 55 -20.83 -15.85 -0.54
CA ARG A 55 -21.15 -14.82 -1.54
C ARG A 55 -19.97 -14.55 -2.48
N GLY A 56 -18.75 -14.50 -1.95
CA GLY A 56 -17.52 -14.33 -2.72
C GLY A 56 -17.28 -15.49 -3.70
N VAL A 57 -17.39 -16.73 -3.24
CA VAL A 57 -17.25 -17.92 -4.10
C VAL A 57 -18.35 -17.96 -5.16
N ALA A 58 -19.61 -17.71 -4.80
CA ALA A 58 -20.71 -17.65 -5.77
C ALA A 58 -20.48 -16.55 -6.82
N HIS A 59 -19.92 -15.40 -6.43
CA HIS A 59 -19.55 -14.33 -7.35
C HIS A 59 -18.44 -14.75 -8.32
N LEU A 60 -17.40 -15.45 -7.82
CA LEU A 60 -16.32 -15.99 -8.65
C LEU A 60 -16.83 -17.04 -9.65
N LEU A 61 -17.73 -17.93 -9.21
CA LEU A 61 -18.32 -18.95 -10.09
C LEU A 61 -19.17 -18.33 -11.22
N ARG A 62 -19.86 -17.21 -10.94
CA ARG A 62 -20.65 -16.48 -11.94
C ARG A 62 -19.79 -15.69 -12.94
N ARG A 63 -18.56 -15.33 -12.57
CA ARG A 63 -17.64 -14.53 -13.39
C ARG A 63 -16.19 -15.03 -13.28
N PRO A 64 -15.84 -16.15 -13.96
CA PRO A 64 -14.52 -16.75 -13.85
C PRO A 64 -13.38 -15.86 -14.38
N SER A 65 -13.69 -14.85 -15.20
CA SER A 65 -12.70 -13.85 -15.65
C SER A 65 -12.07 -13.06 -14.49
N ILE A 66 -12.76 -12.92 -13.35
CA ILE A 66 -12.24 -12.27 -12.13
C ILE A 66 -10.99 -12.98 -11.62
N ILE A 67 -10.92 -14.31 -11.74
CA ILE A 67 -9.77 -15.09 -11.30
C ILE A 67 -8.51 -14.64 -12.04
N ARG A 68 -8.61 -14.36 -13.35
CA ARG A 68 -7.47 -13.85 -14.14
C ARG A 68 -7.02 -12.48 -13.65
N SER A 69 -7.97 -11.60 -13.32
CA SER A 69 -7.68 -10.26 -12.79
C SER A 69 -7.05 -10.32 -11.39
N LEU A 70 -7.53 -11.21 -10.51
CA LEU A 70 -6.93 -11.47 -9.20
C LEU A 70 -5.51 -12.04 -9.32
N LEU A 71 -5.28 -12.97 -10.25
CA LEU A 71 -3.93 -13.50 -10.52
C LEU A 71 -3.00 -12.43 -11.11
N ARG A 72 -3.53 -11.48 -11.90
CA ARG A 72 -2.77 -10.32 -12.35
C ARG A 72 -2.40 -9.41 -11.17
N MET A 73 -3.37 -9.05 -10.32
CA MET A 73 -3.15 -8.25 -9.11
C MET A 73 -2.12 -8.90 -8.18
N ARG A 74 -2.24 -10.21 -7.95
CA ARG A 74 -1.26 -10.99 -7.17
C ARG A 74 0.15 -10.84 -7.73
N ARG A 75 0.33 -10.89 -9.06
CA ARG A 75 1.64 -10.70 -9.69
C ARG A 75 2.19 -9.30 -9.43
N TYR A 76 1.37 -8.26 -9.55
CA TYR A 76 1.82 -6.89 -9.24
C TYR A 76 2.22 -6.72 -7.78
N VAL A 77 1.47 -7.27 -6.84
CA VAL A 77 1.81 -7.27 -5.42
C VAL A 77 3.12 -8.03 -5.18
N GLU A 78 3.30 -9.20 -5.79
CA GLU A 78 4.52 -10.00 -5.69
C GLU A 78 5.74 -9.25 -6.24
N TYR A 79 5.62 -8.66 -7.43
CA TYR A 79 6.69 -7.83 -8.01
C TYR A 79 7.02 -6.61 -7.14
N GLY A 80 5.99 -5.94 -6.62
CA GLY A 80 6.16 -4.82 -5.68
C GLY A 80 6.91 -5.24 -4.42
N SER A 81 6.53 -6.38 -3.83
CA SER A 81 7.19 -6.95 -2.65
C SER A 81 8.65 -7.30 -2.92
N GLN A 82 8.96 -7.97 -4.04
CA GLN A 82 10.32 -8.31 -4.42
C GLN A 82 11.20 -7.07 -4.66
N ASN A 83 10.65 -6.05 -5.31
CA ASN A 83 11.34 -4.78 -5.51
C ASN A 83 11.59 -4.05 -4.19
N LEU A 84 10.61 -4.05 -3.29
CA LEU A 84 10.74 -3.47 -1.96
C LEU A 84 11.78 -4.21 -1.12
N ALA A 85 11.82 -5.54 -1.19
CA ALA A 85 12.83 -6.36 -0.53
C ALA A 85 14.25 -6.05 -1.06
N ARG A 86 14.43 -5.95 -2.38
CA ARG A 86 15.72 -5.57 -2.99
C ARG A 86 16.12 -4.15 -2.59
N PHE A 87 15.17 -3.22 -2.61
CA PHE A 87 15.39 -1.85 -2.18
C PHE A 87 15.87 -1.81 -0.73
N PHE A 88 15.17 -2.47 0.19
CA PHE A 88 15.56 -2.48 1.60
C PHE A 88 16.88 -3.21 1.84
N ALA A 89 17.17 -4.31 1.13
CA ALA A 89 18.46 -4.98 1.22
C ALA A 89 19.62 -4.04 0.82
N ALA A 90 19.45 -3.28 -0.26
CA ALA A 90 20.43 -2.28 -0.69
C ALA A 90 20.51 -1.08 0.26
N LEU A 91 19.35 -0.56 0.69
CA LEU A 91 19.26 0.56 1.61
C LEU A 91 19.97 0.23 2.92
N VAL A 92 19.60 -0.87 3.58
CA VAL A 92 20.19 -1.27 4.87
C VAL A 92 21.71 -1.47 4.75
N ALA A 93 22.19 -2.04 3.64
CA ALA A 93 23.63 -2.17 3.40
C ALA A 93 24.33 -0.81 3.21
N SER A 94 23.62 0.21 2.72
CA SER A 94 24.13 1.56 2.53
C SER A 94 24.00 2.47 3.76
N LEU A 95 23.18 2.09 4.75
CA LEU A 95 22.99 2.87 5.96
C LEU A 95 24.23 2.77 6.85
N ASP A 96 24.82 3.90 7.18
CA ASP A 96 25.78 4.00 8.29
C ASP A 96 25.04 4.23 9.62
N ARG A 97 25.75 4.09 10.75
CA ARG A 97 25.19 4.35 12.09
C ARG A 97 24.79 5.83 12.32
N THR A 98 25.16 6.70 11.39
CA THR A 98 24.96 8.15 11.47
C THR A 98 23.85 8.64 10.55
N TRP A 99 23.12 7.73 9.90
CA TRP A 99 22.01 8.10 9.03
C TRP A 99 20.99 8.92 9.82
N ALA A 100 20.92 10.20 9.47
CA ALA A 100 19.84 11.09 9.83
C ALA A 100 19.09 11.39 8.53
N PRO A 101 17.78 11.06 8.41
CA PRO A 101 17.03 11.47 7.24
C PRO A 101 17.09 12.99 7.18
N ALA A 102 17.45 13.53 6.01
CA ALA A 102 17.30 14.95 5.76
C ALA A 102 15.86 15.33 6.13
N CYS A 103 15.70 16.32 7.01
CA CYS A 103 14.39 16.81 7.41
C CYS A 103 13.55 17.06 6.15
N PRO A 104 12.48 16.29 5.91
CA PRO A 104 11.61 16.61 4.80
C PRO A 104 11.01 17.97 5.12
N SER A 105 11.03 18.90 4.17
CA SER A 105 10.07 20.00 4.16
C SER A 105 8.71 19.40 4.51
N PRO A 106 7.96 19.94 5.48
CA PRO A 106 6.64 19.43 5.81
C PRO A 106 5.79 19.55 4.56
N VAL A 107 5.69 18.46 3.79
CA VAL A 107 4.64 18.32 2.80
C VAL A 107 3.40 18.30 3.67
N ALA A 108 2.69 19.42 3.64
CA ALA A 108 1.57 19.72 4.52
C ALA A 108 0.68 18.48 4.60
N MET A 109 0.74 17.82 5.75
CA MET A 109 -0.19 16.75 6.10
C MET A 109 -1.53 17.47 6.23
N GLY A 110 -2.30 17.50 5.14
CA GLY A 110 -3.50 18.30 5.01
C GLY A 110 -4.39 18.11 6.22
N THR A 111 -4.53 19.17 7.00
CA THR A 111 -5.49 19.27 8.10
C THR A 111 -6.85 19.61 7.52
N ARG A 112 -7.46 18.68 6.79
CA ARG A 112 -8.87 18.75 6.40
C ARG A 112 -9.50 17.37 6.36
#